data_AF-A0A2B2CB57-F1
#
_entry.id   AF-A0A2B2CB57-F1
#
_cell.length_a   1.000
_cell.length_b   1.000
_cell.length_c   1.000
_cell.angle_alpha   90.00
_cell.angle_beta   90.00
_cell.angle_gamma   90.00
#
_symmetry.space_group_name_H-M   'P 1'
#
loop_
_entity.id
_entity.type
_entity.pdbx_description
1 polymer ?
#
loop_
_entity_poly.entity_id
_entity_poly.type
_entity_poly.pdbx_seq_one_letter_code
_entity_poly.pdbx_strand_id
1 'polypeptide(L)'
;MLSTQQLAELRLQLLQEKSEVEQHIEQNDHFGLERGHFHESMGELSSYDNHPADEGTELYEREKDIALNEHYQFQIRNIDHALEAMENGTYGTCEVCGKEIPLERLQALPNTTYCIEHSPDQVTSHKRPVEEGVLMPPFGKFDMDEKDENVAFDAEDSWQTVAAWGTSETPSDLAFPQDSYSDIYTEADENISYVEDYENFVGNDMYGNNIKVYPNPQHESYEDALDEEGTMTAFGDLPAYEHDPYVDHDDK
;
A
#
# COMPACT_ATOMS: atom_id res chain seq x y z
N MET A 1 -43.52 1.63 22.53
CA MET A 1 -44.15 0.30 22.31
C MET A 1 -44.60 0.12 20.86
N LEU A 2 -44.16 -0.97 20.23
CA LEU A 2 -44.47 -1.34 18.84
C LEU A 2 -45.92 -1.81 18.70
N SER A 3 -46.56 -1.48 17.57
CA SER A 3 -47.90 -2.01 17.27
C SER A 3 -47.82 -3.48 16.83
N THR A 4 -48.92 -4.22 17.01
CA THR A 4 -49.01 -5.62 16.54
C THR A 4 -48.85 -5.74 15.03
N GLN A 5 -49.29 -4.73 14.28
CA GLN A 5 -49.10 -4.65 12.83
C GLN A 5 -47.61 -4.46 12.48
N GLN A 6 -46.91 -3.54 13.16
CA GLN A 6 -45.48 -3.30 12.93
C GLN A 6 -44.63 -4.54 13.23
N LEU A 7 -44.96 -5.26 14.31
CA LEU A 7 -44.28 -6.52 14.65
C LEU A 7 -44.50 -7.60 13.58
N ALA A 8 -45.71 -7.70 13.03
CA ALA A 8 -46.02 -8.66 11.96
C ALA A 8 -45.27 -8.33 10.66
N GLU A 9 -45.17 -7.06 10.30
CA GLU A 9 -44.41 -6.58 9.13
C GLU A 9 -42.92 -6.91 9.27
N LEU A 10 -42.31 -6.57 10.42
CA LEU A 10 -40.89 -6.87 10.70
C LEU A 10 -40.62 -8.38 10.76
N ARG A 11 -41.54 -9.17 11.34
CA ARG A 11 -41.40 -10.64 11.36
C ARG A 11 -41.41 -11.23 9.95
N LEU A 12 -42.28 -10.73 9.07
CA LEU A 12 -42.32 -11.19 7.68
C LEU A 12 -41.03 -10.83 6.95
N GLN A 13 -40.51 -9.62 7.15
CA GLN A 13 -39.23 -9.20 6.59
C GLN A 13 -38.07 -10.11 7.05
N LEU A 14 -37.97 -10.41 8.35
CA LEU A 14 -36.94 -11.30 8.88
C LEU A 14 -37.00 -12.72 8.30
N LEU A 15 -38.20 -13.27 8.13
CA LEU A 15 -38.38 -14.59 7.52
C LEU A 15 -37.97 -14.61 6.05
N GLN A 16 -38.28 -13.55 5.32
CA GLN A 16 -37.84 -13.39 3.94
C GLN A 16 -36.31 -13.26 3.87
N GLU A 17 -35.71 -12.37 4.66
CA GLU A 17 -34.25 -12.18 4.72
C GLU A 17 -33.54 -13.49 5.08
N LYS A 18 -34.05 -14.26 6.06
CA LYS A 18 -33.51 -15.57 6.41
C LYS A 18 -33.51 -16.54 5.22
N SER A 19 -34.64 -16.65 4.54
CA SER A 19 -34.78 -17.53 3.37
C SER A 19 -33.84 -17.11 2.23
N GLU A 20 -33.66 -15.81 2.01
CA GLU A 20 -32.76 -15.28 0.97
C GLU A 20 -31.30 -15.61 1.30
N VAL A 21 -30.89 -15.44 2.56
CA VAL A 21 -29.52 -15.76 3.01
C VAL A 21 -29.25 -17.26 2.95
N GLU A 22 -30.19 -18.10 3.42
CA GLU A 22 -30.07 -19.56 3.33
C GLU A 22 -29.94 -20.02 1.87
N GLN A 23 -30.77 -19.49 0.98
CA GLN A 23 -30.69 -19.80 -0.45
C GLN A 23 -29.36 -19.33 -1.06
N HIS A 24 -28.83 -18.18 -0.63
CA HIS A 24 -27.54 -17.68 -1.11
C HIS A 24 -26.37 -18.57 -0.67
N ILE A 25 -26.40 -19.10 0.55
CA ILE A 25 -25.39 -20.06 1.03
C ILE A 25 -25.48 -21.36 0.21
N GLU A 26 -26.69 -21.89 -0.01
CA GLU A 26 -26.90 -23.13 -0.78
C GLU A 26 -26.45 -22.98 -2.25
N GLN A 27 -26.79 -21.86 -2.90
CA GLN A 27 -26.40 -21.58 -4.28
C GLN A 27 -24.88 -21.52 -4.47
N ASN A 28 -24.14 -21.10 -3.43
CA ASN A 28 -22.69 -21.02 -3.44
C ASN A 28 -22.02 -22.30 -2.92
N ASP A 29 -22.74 -23.43 -2.80
CA ASP A 29 -22.19 -24.71 -2.30
C ASP A 29 -21.46 -24.54 -0.95
N HIS A 30 -22.05 -23.73 -0.06
CA HIS A 30 -21.43 -23.33 1.21
C HIS A 30 -20.00 -22.79 1.05
N PHE A 31 -19.76 -22.02 -0.02
CA PHE A 31 -18.44 -21.47 -0.40
C PHE A 31 -17.36 -22.55 -0.55
N GLY A 32 -17.75 -23.76 -0.97
CA GLY A 32 -16.84 -24.90 -1.09
C GLY A 32 -16.18 -25.30 0.25
N LEU A 33 -16.75 -24.91 1.39
CA LEU A 33 -16.25 -25.25 2.73
C LEU A 33 -16.58 -26.68 3.14
N GLU A 34 -17.58 -27.30 2.50
CA GLU A 34 -17.91 -28.71 2.71
C GLU A 34 -16.94 -29.66 1.99
N ARG A 35 -16.16 -29.15 1.03
CA ARG A 35 -15.11 -29.92 0.34
C ARG A 35 -13.88 -30.04 1.25
N GLY A 36 -13.31 -31.24 1.34
CA GLY A 36 -12.32 -31.57 2.36
C GLY A 36 -10.98 -30.85 2.20
N HIS A 37 -10.52 -30.62 0.97
CA HIS A 37 -9.24 -29.98 0.70
C HIS A 37 -9.42 -28.64 -0.03
N PHE A 38 -8.66 -27.63 0.40
CA PHE A 38 -8.67 -26.29 -0.19
C PHE A 38 -8.48 -26.30 -1.72
N HIS A 39 -7.53 -27.08 -2.21
CA HIS A 39 -7.24 -27.18 -3.65
C HIS A 39 -8.44 -27.72 -4.46
N GLU A 40 -9.23 -28.63 -3.88
CA GLU A 40 -10.44 -29.18 -4.51
C GLU A 40 -11.57 -28.14 -4.62
N SER A 41 -11.58 -27.13 -3.75
CA SER A 41 -12.51 -25.99 -3.87
C SER A 41 -12.08 -25.00 -4.96
N MET A 42 -10.77 -24.88 -5.22
CA MET A 42 -10.20 -23.98 -6.24
C MET A 42 -10.11 -24.63 -7.64
N GLY A 43 -10.32 -25.96 -7.74
CA GLY A 43 -10.25 -26.70 -9.00
C GLY A 43 -8.87 -27.32 -9.30
N GLU A 44 -7.94 -27.23 -8.36
CA GLU A 44 -6.59 -27.77 -8.46
C GLU A 44 -6.51 -29.20 -7.90
N LEU A 45 -5.82 -30.09 -8.64
CA LEU A 45 -5.73 -31.53 -8.31
C LEU A 45 -4.52 -31.87 -7.44
N SER A 46 -3.59 -30.94 -7.23
CA SER A 46 -2.29 -31.17 -6.60
C SER A 46 -1.94 -30.00 -5.68
N SER A 47 -1.31 -30.30 -4.54
CA SER A 47 -0.72 -29.30 -3.64
C SER A 47 0.59 -28.71 -4.15
N TYR A 48 1.10 -29.25 -5.25
CA TYR A 48 2.14 -28.61 -6.04
C TYR A 48 1.45 -27.84 -7.15
N ASP A 49 1.37 -26.53 -6.97
CA ASP A 49 1.04 -25.59 -8.02
C ASP A 49 2.19 -25.57 -9.05
N ASN A 50 1.85 -25.39 -10.33
CA ASN A 50 2.84 -25.14 -11.36
C ASN A 50 3.46 -23.73 -11.21
N HIS A 51 2.78 -22.82 -10.51
CA HIS A 51 3.24 -21.46 -10.24
C HIS A 51 3.19 -21.16 -8.74
N PRO A 52 4.30 -21.30 -7.98
CA PRO A 52 4.32 -21.00 -6.54
C PRO A 52 3.96 -19.54 -6.18
N ALA A 53 3.80 -18.66 -7.16
CA ALA A 53 3.29 -17.30 -6.98
C ALA A 53 1.75 -17.22 -6.90
N ASP A 54 1.02 -18.22 -7.42
CA ASP A 54 -0.44 -18.21 -7.45
C ASP A 54 -1.04 -18.68 -6.10
N GLU A 55 -0.31 -19.50 -5.33
CA GLU A 55 -0.72 -19.99 -3.98
C GLU A 55 -1.14 -18.85 -3.02
N GLY A 56 -0.49 -17.69 -3.09
CA GLY A 56 -0.86 -16.53 -2.27
C GLY A 56 -2.23 -15.94 -2.67
N THR A 57 -2.50 -15.88 -3.98
CA THR A 57 -3.79 -15.41 -4.51
C THR A 57 -4.89 -16.39 -4.15
N GLU A 58 -4.63 -17.68 -4.30
CA GLU A 58 -5.56 -18.74 -3.93
C GLU A 58 -5.90 -18.69 -2.43
N LEU A 59 -4.90 -18.59 -1.55
CA LEU A 59 -5.10 -18.47 -0.11
C LEU A 59 -5.97 -17.26 0.24
N TYR A 60 -5.71 -16.12 -0.38
CA TYR A 60 -6.51 -14.90 -0.19
C TYR A 60 -7.99 -15.12 -0.56
N GLU A 61 -8.25 -15.72 -1.73
CA GLU A 61 -9.63 -16.04 -2.14
C GLU A 61 -10.29 -17.01 -1.15
N ARG A 62 -9.54 -17.96 -0.58
CA ARG A 62 -10.06 -18.84 0.48
C ARG A 62 -10.47 -18.12 1.73
N GLU A 63 -9.61 -17.23 2.21
CA GLU A 63 -9.86 -16.46 3.42
C GLU A 63 -11.12 -15.59 3.23
N LYS A 64 -11.29 -15.03 2.03
CA LYS A 64 -12.50 -14.30 1.65
C LYS A 64 -13.75 -15.18 1.73
N ASP A 65 -13.72 -16.38 1.16
CA ASP A 65 -14.83 -17.34 1.20
C ASP A 65 -15.21 -17.73 2.64
N ILE A 66 -14.22 -17.99 3.49
CA ILE A 66 -14.43 -18.27 4.92
C ILE A 66 -15.11 -17.08 5.61
N ALA A 67 -14.59 -15.87 5.41
CA ALA A 67 -15.13 -14.66 6.02
C ALA A 67 -16.58 -14.38 5.59
N LEU A 68 -16.89 -14.58 4.30
CA LEU A 68 -18.25 -14.45 3.77
C LEU A 68 -19.19 -15.48 4.40
N ASN A 69 -18.78 -16.75 4.50
CA ASN A 69 -19.60 -17.78 5.13
C ASN A 69 -19.86 -17.46 6.61
N GLU A 70 -18.84 -17.08 7.38
CA GLU A 70 -18.98 -16.69 8.78
C GLU A 70 -19.94 -15.50 8.93
N HIS A 71 -19.87 -14.52 8.03
CA HIS A 71 -20.77 -13.38 8.00
C HIS A 71 -22.23 -13.79 7.81
N TYR A 72 -22.53 -14.63 6.81
CA TYR A 72 -23.89 -15.10 6.58
C TYR A 72 -24.42 -15.98 7.73
N GLN A 73 -23.58 -16.84 8.30
CA GLN A 73 -23.94 -17.63 9.49
C GLN A 73 -24.23 -16.74 10.71
N PHE A 74 -23.45 -15.66 10.90
CA PHE A 74 -23.71 -14.67 11.93
C PHE A 74 -25.03 -13.92 11.68
N GLN A 75 -25.32 -13.55 10.44
CA GLN A 75 -26.57 -12.91 10.07
C GLN A 75 -27.78 -13.80 10.38
N ILE A 76 -27.75 -15.09 10.01
CA ILE A 76 -28.81 -16.06 10.33
C ILE A 76 -29.02 -16.16 11.84
N ARG A 77 -27.93 -16.27 12.62
CA ARG A 77 -28.02 -16.31 14.09
C ARG A 77 -28.68 -15.06 14.67
N ASN A 78 -28.37 -13.88 14.15
CA ASN A 78 -29.00 -12.63 14.60
C ASN A 78 -30.49 -12.58 14.23
N ILE A 79 -30.86 -13.06 13.03
CA ILE A 79 -32.26 -13.15 12.62
C ILE A 79 -33.02 -14.11 13.53
N ASP A 80 -32.48 -15.29 13.80
CA ASP A 80 -33.09 -16.28 14.69
C ASP A 80 -33.26 -15.75 16.10
N HIS A 81 -32.25 -15.05 16.62
CA HIS A 81 -32.32 -14.41 17.92
C HIS A 81 -33.39 -13.31 17.97
N ALA A 82 -33.51 -12.50 16.93
CA ALA A 82 -34.56 -11.49 16.82
C ALA A 82 -35.97 -12.11 16.76
N LEU A 83 -36.15 -13.21 16.01
CA LEU A 83 -37.40 -13.95 15.95
C LEU A 83 -37.77 -14.57 17.30
N GLU A 84 -36.81 -15.14 18.02
CA GLU A 84 -37.01 -15.67 19.38
C GLU A 84 -37.40 -14.54 20.35
N ALA A 85 -36.75 -13.38 20.28
CA ALA A 85 -37.12 -12.21 21.07
C ALA A 85 -38.55 -11.72 20.75
N MET A 86 -39.02 -11.84 19.50
CA MET A 86 -40.41 -11.54 19.13
C MET A 86 -41.39 -12.53 19.76
N GLU A 87 -41.04 -13.81 19.85
CA GLU A 87 -41.87 -14.84 20.49
C GLU A 87 -41.95 -14.67 22.00
N ASN A 88 -40.83 -14.27 22.63
CA ASN A 88 -40.77 -13.96 24.05
C ASN A 88 -41.38 -12.59 24.42
N GLY A 89 -41.72 -11.77 23.43
CA GLY A 89 -42.30 -10.43 23.63
C GLY A 89 -41.30 -9.38 24.14
N THR A 90 -40.00 -9.65 24.03
CA THR A 90 -38.92 -8.73 24.42
C THR A 90 -38.39 -7.89 23.26
N TYR A 91 -38.79 -8.21 22.03
CA TYR A 91 -38.37 -7.49 20.83
C TYR A 91 -38.73 -6.00 20.86
N GLY A 92 -37.80 -5.17 20.37
CA GLY A 92 -37.91 -3.71 20.42
C GLY A 92 -37.45 -3.10 21.76
N THR A 93 -36.91 -3.90 22.68
CA THR A 93 -36.24 -3.43 23.89
C THR A 93 -34.80 -3.91 23.88
N CYS A 94 -33.86 -3.02 24.20
CA CYS A 94 -32.44 -3.37 24.23
C CYS A 94 -32.15 -4.37 25.36
N GLU A 95 -31.49 -5.48 25.03
CA GLU A 95 -31.14 -6.54 25.99
C GLU A 95 -30.21 -6.07 27.12
N VAL A 96 -29.36 -5.07 26.86
CA VAL A 96 -28.36 -4.60 27.82
C VAL A 96 -28.94 -3.55 28.77
N CYS A 97 -29.61 -2.53 28.25
CA CYS A 97 -30.06 -1.38 29.05
C CYS A 97 -31.56 -1.34 29.32
N GLY A 98 -32.35 -2.24 28.70
CA GLY A 98 -33.80 -2.32 28.88
C GLY A 98 -34.57 -1.12 28.30
N LYS A 99 -33.93 -0.24 27.53
CA LYS A 99 -34.59 0.90 26.88
C LYS A 99 -35.26 0.47 25.57
N GLU A 100 -36.36 1.14 25.21
CA GLU A 100 -37.00 0.93 23.90
C GLU A 100 -36.03 1.29 22.76
N ILE A 101 -36.00 0.45 21.73
CA ILE A 101 -35.22 0.67 20.50
C ILE A 101 -36.09 1.51 19.55
N PRO A 102 -35.55 2.60 18.96
CA PRO A 102 -36.29 3.41 18.00
C PRO A 102 -36.80 2.59 16.81
N LEU A 103 -38.03 2.84 16.38
CA LEU A 103 -38.65 2.12 15.28
C LEU A 103 -37.84 2.27 13.98
N GLU A 104 -37.31 3.44 13.72
CA GLU A 104 -36.51 3.74 12.53
C GLU A 104 -35.27 2.85 12.45
N ARG A 105 -34.68 2.51 13.62
CA ARG A 105 -33.55 1.57 13.70
C ARG A 105 -34.00 0.14 13.40
N LEU A 106 -35.14 -0.29 13.94
CA LEU A 106 -35.68 -1.63 13.69
C LEU A 106 -36.13 -1.80 12.23
N GLN A 107 -36.58 -0.73 11.57
CA GLN A 107 -36.90 -0.76 10.15
C GLN A 107 -35.64 -0.85 9.28
N ALA A 108 -34.54 -0.22 9.68
CA ALA A 108 -33.27 -0.29 8.97
C ALA A 108 -32.50 -1.59 9.23
N LEU A 109 -32.57 -2.12 10.46
CA LEU A 109 -31.87 -3.32 10.93
C LEU A 109 -32.84 -4.18 11.76
N PRO A 110 -33.73 -4.95 11.11
CA PRO A 110 -34.78 -5.70 11.80
C PRO A 110 -34.23 -6.83 12.69
N ASN A 111 -33.03 -7.33 12.39
CA ASN A 111 -32.37 -8.39 13.14
C ASN A 111 -31.65 -7.90 14.42
N THR A 112 -31.72 -6.61 14.75
CA THR A 112 -31.05 -6.06 15.94
C THR A 112 -31.89 -6.20 17.21
N THR A 113 -31.26 -6.65 18.29
CA THR A 113 -31.84 -6.66 19.65
C THR A 113 -31.16 -5.64 20.59
N TYR A 114 -30.30 -4.78 20.03
CA TYR A 114 -29.51 -3.79 20.77
C TYR A 114 -29.80 -2.35 20.33
N CYS A 115 -29.73 -1.42 21.29
CA CYS A 115 -29.72 0.01 20.97
C CYS A 115 -28.36 0.42 20.36
N ILE A 116 -28.28 1.62 19.81
CA ILE A 116 -27.07 2.11 19.13
C ILE A 116 -25.83 2.11 20.03
N GLU A 117 -26.01 2.44 21.32
CA GLU A 117 -24.95 2.51 22.33
C GLU A 117 -24.41 1.14 22.77
N HIS A 118 -25.17 0.06 22.56
CA HIS A 118 -24.78 -1.30 22.96
C HIS A 118 -24.69 -2.25 21.76
N SER A 119 -24.62 -1.70 20.55
CA SER A 119 -24.33 -2.49 19.35
C SER A 119 -22.94 -3.10 19.49
N PRO A 120 -22.75 -4.42 19.25
CA PRO A 120 -21.44 -5.07 19.42
C PRO A 120 -20.37 -4.50 18.48
N ASP A 121 -20.75 -4.09 17.27
CA ASP A 121 -19.84 -3.53 16.27
C ASP A 121 -19.75 -2.01 16.36
N GLN A 122 -18.98 -1.50 17.34
CA GLN A 122 -18.70 -0.06 17.48
C GLN A 122 -17.30 0.36 17.05
N VAL A 123 -16.39 -0.59 16.86
CA VAL A 123 -14.99 -0.29 16.56
C VAL A 123 -14.76 -0.45 15.07
N THR A 124 -14.54 0.66 14.36
CA THR A 124 -13.93 0.59 13.03
C THR A 124 -12.48 0.17 13.20
N SER A 125 -12.07 -0.93 12.55
CA SER A 125 -10.67 -1.34 12.56
C SER A 125 -9.81 -0.21 12.01
N HIS A 126 -8.91 0.32 12.83
CA HIS A 126 -7.85 1.23 12.38
C HIS A 126 -6.61 0.46 11.89
N LYS A 127 -6.64 -0.88 11.94
CA LYS A 127 -5.58 -1.70 11.37
C LYS A 127 -5.78 -1.75 9.86
N ARG A 128 -4.96 -0.98 9.15
CA ARG A 128 -4.82 -1.07 7.70
C ARG A 128 -4.19 -2.43 7.34
N PRO A 129 -4.48 -2.99 6.15
CA PRO A 129 -3.84 -4.21 5.67
C PRO A 129 -2.31 -4.11 5.76
N VAL A 130 -1.64 -5.22 6.06
CA VAL A 130 -0.17 -5.24 6.22
C VAL A 130 0.54 -4.91 4.91
N GLU A 131 -0.11 -5.23 3.80
CA GLU A 131 0.26 -4.95 2.41
C GLU A 131 0.42 -3.46 2.18
N GLU A 132 -0.35 -2.62 2.89
CA GLU A 132 -0.19 -1.16 2.80
C GLU A 132 1.16 -0.66 3.32
N GLY A 133 1.81 -1.42 4.20
CA GLY A 133 3.17 -1.15 4.64
C GLY A 133 4.23 -1.46 3.58
N VAL A 134 3.84 -2.08 2.45
CA VAL A 134 4.72 -2.54 1.36
C VAL A 134 4.26 -2.00 0.01
N LEU A 135 3.42 -0.97 -0.03
CA LEU A 135 2.97 -0.34 -1.29
C LEU A 135 4.08 0.44 -2.01
N MET A 136 5.17 0.76 -1.32
CA MET A 136 6.34 1.36 -1.95
C MET A 136 7.10 0.30 -2.76
N PRO A 137 7.78 0.70 -3.85
CA PRO A 137 8.73 -0.16 -4.53
C PRO A 137 9.66 -0.85 -3.52
N PRO A 138 10.11 -2.08 -3.79
CA PRO A 138 11.09 -2.75 -2.95
C PRO A 138 12.23 -1.78 -2.62
N PHE A 139 12.55 -1.65 -1.34
CA PHE A 139 13.59 -0.77 -0.79
C PHE A 139 13.36 0.75 -0.84
N GLY A 140 12.31 1.29 -1.50
CA GLY A 140 12.05 2.74 -1.52
C GLY A 140 11.77 3.38 -0.15
N LYS A 141 11.44 2.59 0.88
CA LYS A 141 11.35 3.07 2.27
C LYS A 141 12.71 3.37 2.90
N PHE A 142 13.77 2.88 2.29
CA PHE A 142 15.15 3.02 2.72
C PHE A 142 15.89 4.07 1.91
N ASP A 143 15.25 4.76 0.96
CA ASP A 143 15.78 6.00 0.41
C ASP A 143 15.96 7.02 1.55
N MET A 144 17.23 7.35 1.79
CA MET A 144 17.67 8.30 2.78
C MET A 144 18.36 9.50 2.16
N ASP A 145 18.41 9.61 0.84
CA ASP A 145 19.25 10.58 0.15
C ASP A 145 18.70 12.00 0.33
N GLU A 146 17.37 12.14 0.28
CA GLU A 146 16.68 13.40 0.62
C GLU A 146 16.71 13.73 2.13
N LYS A 147 17.05 12.77 2.99
CA LYS A 147 17.09 12.98 4.46
C LYS A 147 18.53 13.26 4.90
N ASP A 148 18.82 14.54 5.11
CA ASP A 148 20.12 15.03 5.59
C ASP A 148 21.28 14.86 4.57
N GLU A 149 21.00 14.87 3.26
CA GLU A 149 22.02 14.80 2.19
C GLU A 149 22.93 13.57 2.34
N ASN A 150 22.34 12.43 2.67
CA ASN A 150 23.08 11.24 3.05
C ASN A 150 23.52 10.42 1.82
N VAL A 151 24.74 10.64 1.35
CA VAL A 151 25.37 9.89 0.24
C VAL A 151 25.92 8.50 0.61
N ALA A 152 25.45 7.93 1.73
CA ALA A 152 26.03 6.70 2.27
C ALA A 152 25.28 5.47 1.78
N PHE A 153 26.03 4.51 1.21
CA PHE A 153 25.51 3.24 0.71
C PHE A 153 24.49 2.58 1.64
N ASP A 154 23.25 2.49 1.19
CA ASP A 154 22.12 1.98 1.95
C ASP A 154 21.43 0.76 1.28
N ALA A 155 20.20 0.48 1.68
CA ALA A 155 19.48 -0.70 1.20
C ALA A 155 18.89 -0.49 -0.21
N GLU A 156 18.64 0.74 -0.60
CA GLU A 156 18.24 1.15 -1.95
C GLU A 156 19.43 0.96 -2.90
N ASP A 157 20.63 1.47 -2.57
CA ASP A 157 21.88 1.27 -3.33
C ASP A 157 22.22 -0.21 -3.57
N SER A 158 21.97 -1.02 -2.53
CA SER A 158 22.19 -2.47 -2.58
C SER A 158 21.34 -3.13 -3.67
N TRP A 159 20.11 -2.66 -3.85
CA TRP A 159 19.21 -3.13 -4.89
C TRP A 159 19.61 -2.60 -6.26
N GLN A 160 19.89 -1.29 -6.39
CA GLN A 160 20.38 -0.68 -7.62
C GLN A 160 21.60 -1.43 -8.19
N THR A 161 22.57 -1.72 -7.32
CA THR A 161 23.80 -2.44 -7.68
C THR A 161 23.52 -3.80 -8.32
N VAL A 162 22.52 -4.53 -7.81
CA VAL A 162 22.13 -5.84 -8.36
C VAL A 162 21.29 -5.65 -9.63
N ALA A 163 20.38 -4.68 -9.64
CA ALA A 163 19.50 -4.36 -10.75
C ALA A 163 20.27 -3.97 -12.02
N ALA A 164 21.41 -3.28 -11.88
CA ALA A 164 22.30 -2.91 -12.99
C ALA A 164 22.86 -4.12 -13.75
N TRP A 165 22.94 -5.31 -13.13
CA TRP A 165 23.35 -6.56 -13.79
C TRP A 165 22.20 -7.29 -14.50
N GLY A 166 20.99 -6.77 -14.38
CA GLY A 166 19.80 -7.23 -15.09
C GLY A 166 18.61 -7.46 -14.16
N THR A 167 17.50 -6.81 -14.48
CA THR A 167 16.18 -7.12 -13.95
C THR A 167 15.33 -7.80 -15.04
N SER A 168 14.20 -8.37 -14.65
CA SER A 168 13.19 -8.85 -15.62
C SER A 168 12.32 -7.71 -16.17
N GLU A 169 12.55 -6.48 -15.73
CA GLU A 169 11.81 -5.29 -16.13
C GLU A 169 12.30 -4.80 -17.50
N THR A 170 11.40 -4.21 -18.25
CA THR A 170 11.69 -3.49 -19.49
C THR A 170 11.29 -2.03 -19.33
N PRO A 171 11.81 -1.11 -20.15
CA PRO A 171 11.36 0.28 -20.08
C PRO A 171 9.85 0.47 -20.32
N SER A 172 9.16 -0.53 -20.88
CA SER A 172 7.70 -0.49 -21.06
C SER A 172 6.91 -0.86 -19.80
N ASP A 173 7.55 -1.47 -18.80
CA ASP A 173 6.92 -1.87 -17.54
C ASP A 173 6.89 -0.71 -16.53
N LEU A 174 7.67 0.34 -16.77
CA LEU A 174 7.71 1.55 -15.95
C LEU A 174 6.55 2.49 -16.26
N ALA A 175 6.02 3.14 -15.21
CA ALA A 175 4.99 4.17 -15.35
C ALA A 175 5.46 5.36 -16.21
N PHE A 176 6.76 5.66 -16.15
CA PHE A 176 7.46 6.60 -17.01
C PHE A 176 8.53 5.83 -17.81
N PRO A 177 8.30 5.58 -19.11
CA PRO A 177 9.23 4.80 -19.91
C PRO A 177 10.58 5.48 -20.03
N GLN A 178 11.64 4.71 -19.84
CA GLN A 178 13.02 5.16 -19.97
C GLN A 178 13.58 4.82 -21.36
N ASP A 179 14.58 5.56 -21.82
CA ASP A 179 15.15 5.36 -23.16
C ASP A 179 16.18 4.21 -23.21
N SER A 180 16.81 3.88 -22.09
CA SER A 180 17.83 2.83 -21.98
C SER A 180 17.48 1.77 -20.94
N TYR A 181 17.93 0.54 -21.18
CA TYR A 181 17.89 -0.55 -20.18
C TYR A 181 18.80 -0.28 -18.98
N SER A 182 19.79 0.61 -19.12
CA SER A 182 20.62 1.05 -17.99
C SER A 182 19.87 1.95 -17.02
N ASP A 183 18.72 2.50 -17.41
CA ASP A 183 18.08 3.58 -16.67
C ASP A 183 16.75 3.12 -16.04
N ILE A 184 16.52 1.81 -16.00
CA ILE A 184 15.22 1.22 -15.61
C ILE A 184 15.05 1.01 -14.09
N TYR A 185 16.12 1.17 -13.31
CA TYR A 185 16.06 1.06 -11.87
C TYR A 185 15.86 2.44 -11.22
N THR A 186 15.43 2.46 -9.97
CA THR A 186 15.22 3.69 -9.18
C THR A 186 16.53 4.47 -9.07
N GLU A 187 16.46 5.80 -9.22
CA GLU A 187 17.60 6.74 -9.21
C GLU A 187 18.80 6.28 -10.07
N ALA A 188 18.56 5.76 -11.27
CA ALA A 188 19.63 5.24 -12.13
C ALA A 188 20.64 6.29 -12.60
N ASP A 189 20.29 7.56 -12.51
CA ASP A 189 21.12 8.73 -12.76
C ASP A 189 22.02 9.12 -11.57
N GLU A 190 21.87 8.48 -10.41
CA GLU A 190 22.64 8.79 -9.21
C GLU A 190 24.12 8.35 -9.31
N ASN A 191 25.00 9.17 -8.71
CA ASN A 191 26.42 8.89 -8.59
C ASN A 191 26.71 7.92 -7.42
N ILE A 192 26.73 6.61 -7.72
CA ILE A 192 27.04 5.58 -6.71
C ILE A 192 28.51 5.68 -6.24
N SER A 193 28.72 5.70 -4.92
CA SER A 193 30.03 5.66 -4.23
C SER A 193 30.89 6.93 -4.25
N TYR A 194 30.37 8.07 -4.71
CA TYR A 194 31.07 9.36 -4.67
C TYR A 194 30.43 10.29 -3.64
N VAL A 195 31.24 11.12 -2.98
CA VAL A 195 30.71 12.10 -2.01
C VAL A 195 30.36 13.41 -2.70
N GLU A 196 31.13 13.78 -3.72
CA GLU A 196 30.95 15.03 -4.46
C GLU A 196 30.93 14.72 -5.97
N ASP A 197 30.09 15.43 -6.73
CA ASP A 197 29.80 15.11 -8.15
C ASP A 197 31.02 15.12 -9.07
N TYR A 198 32.09 15.81 -8.67
CA TYR A 198 33.32 15.88 -9.45
C TYR A 198 34.31 14.75 -9.15
N GLU A 199 34.14 13.98 -8.08
CA GLU A 199 35.08 12.90 -7.71
C GLU A 199 35.12 11.79 -8.77
N ASN A 200 34.07 11.66 -9.58
CA ASN A 200 33.97 10.68 -10.66
C ASN A 200 34.85 11.02 -11.89
N PHE A 201 35.23 12.30 -12.08
CA PHE A 201 35.98 12.77 -13.25
C PHE A 201 37.23 13.58 -12.89
N VAL A 202 37.44 13.92 -11.62
CA VAL A 202 38.64 14.62 -11.15
C VAL A 202 39.60 13.65 -10.48
N GLY A 203 40.86 13.68 -10.91
CA GLY A 203 41.94 12.95 -10.25
C GLY A 203 43.12 13.84 -9.89
N ASN A 204 43.91 13.39 -8.93
CA ASN A 204 45.15 14.03 -8.50
C ASN A 204 46.30 13.01 -8.47
N ASP A 205 47.54 13.47 -8.36
CA ASP A 205 48.65 12.58 -8.05
C ASP A 205 48.57 12.03 -6.60
N MET A 206 49.39 11.02 -6.28
CA MET A 206 49.39 10.37 -4.96
C MET A 206 49.71 11.32 -3.78
N TYR A 207 50.20 12.53 -4.08
CA TYR A 207 50.54 13.55 -3.09
C TYR A 207 49.48 14.66 -3.03
N GLY A 208 48.36 14.51 -3.74
CA GLY A 208 47.27 15.50 -3.81
C GLY A 208 47.62 16.74 -4.65
N ASN A 209 48.65 16.66 -5.49
CA ASN A 209 49.03 17.76 -6.38
C ASN A 209 48.59 17.45 -7.83
N ASN A 210 48.49 18.50 -8.65
CA ASN A 210 48.14 18.42 -10.08
C ASN A 210 46.74 17.84 -10.34
N ILE A 211 45.71 18.65 -10.08
CA ILE A 211 44.32 18.35 -10.42
C ILE A 211 44.20 18.14 -11.93
N LYS A 212 43.64 17.01 -12.33
CA LYS A 212 43.37 16.66 -13.73
C LYS A 212 41.92 16.24 -13.88
N VAL A 213 41.26 16.87 -14.84
CA VAL A 213 39.90 16.53 -15.26
C VAL A 213 39.98 15.49 -16.37
N TYR A 214 39.16 14.44 -16.24
CA TYR A 214 39.02 13.36 -17.19
C TYR A 214 37.66 13.49 -17.88
N PRO A 215 37.60 13.78 -19.19
CA PRO A 215 36.32 13.95 -19.86
C PRO A 215 35.54 12.63 -19.90
N ASN A 216 34.31 12.65 -19.37
CA ASN A 216 33.32 11.58 -19.40
C ASN A 216 31.90 12.21 -19.49
N PRO A 217 30.84 11.42 -19.74
CA PRO A 217 29.48 11.97 -19.81
C PRO A 217 29.03 12.71 -18.53
N GLN A 218 29.50 12.26 -17.36
CA GLN A 218 29.19 12.88 -16.08
C GLN A 218 29.81 14.29 -15.94
N HIS A 219 31.01 14.48 -16.49
CA HIS A 219 31.67 15.79 -16.57
C HIS A 219 30.86 16.77 -17.42
N GLU A 220 30.36 16.33 -18.58
CA GLU A 220 29.50 17.16 -19.43
C GLU A 220 28.19 17.53 -18.72
N SER A 221 27.55 16.56 -18.04
CA SER A 221 26.33 16.82 -17.27
C SER A 221 26.55 17.80 -16.11
N TYR A 222 27.70 17.73 -15.45
CA TYR A 222 28.07 18.64 -14.36
C TYR A 222 28.35 20.06 -14.87
N GLU A 223 29.03 20.20 -16.02
CA GLU A 223 29.21 21.51 -16.68
C GLU A 223 27.86 22.14 -17.07
N ASP A 224 26.97 21.36 -17.68
CA ASP A 224 25.63 21.83 -18.08
C ASP A 224 24.81 22.30 -16.86
N ALA A 225 24.89 21.57 -15.73
CA ALA A 225 24.21 21.95 -14.49
C ALA A 225 24.73 23.28 -13.92
N LEU A 226 26.05 23.48 -13.91
CA LEU A 226 26.66 24.73 -13.45
C LEU A 226 26.31 25.91 -14.36
N ASP A 227 26.27 25.68 -15.67
CA ASP A 227 25.86 26.68 -16.66
C ASP A 227 24.37 27.06 -16.49
N GLU A 228 23.50 26.09 -16.18
CA GLU A 228 22.08 26.35 -15.88
C GLU A 228 21.91 27.17 -14.59
N GLU A 229 22.67 26.84 -13.54
CA GLU A 229 22.65 27.59 -12.28
C GLU A 229 23.40 28.93 -12.34
N GLY A 230 24.22 29.14 -13.38
CA GLY A 230 25.10 30.30 -13.52
C GLY A 230 26.20 30.35 -12.45
N THR A 231 26.62 29.21 -11.93
CA THR A 231 27.64 29.06 -10.89
C THR A 231 28.94 28.52 -11.51
N MET A 232 30.06 28.66 -10.80
CA MET A 232 31.35 28.12 -11.24
C MET A 232 31.74 26.94 -10.37
N THR A 233 32.48 25.98 -10.93
CA THR A 233 33.04 24.84 -10.20
C THR A 233 33.95 25.33 -9.05
N ALA A 234 34.03 24.57 -7.96
CA ALA A 234 34.93 24.87 -6.85
C ALA A 234 36.44 24.69 -7.20
N PHE A 235 36.74 23.93 -8.25
CA PHE A 235 38.11 23.63 -8.71
C PHE A 235 38.64 24.66 -9.72
N GLY A 236 37.76 25.56 -10.17
CA GLY A 236 38.07 26.71 -10.99
C GLY A 236 38.33 26.35 -12.45
N ASP A 237 37.62 27.02 -13.34
CA ASP A 237 38.30 27.61 -14.48
C ASP A 237 38.57 29.09 -14.17
N LEU A 238 39.73 29.56 -14.62
CA LEU A 238 40.35 30.87 -14.43
C LEU A 238 39.40 32.05 -14.07
N PRO A 239 39.83 32.97 -13.17
CA PRO A 239 38.98 33.88 -12.42
C PRO A 239 38.05 34.73 -13.29
N ALA A 240 36.75 34.75 -12.94
CA ALA A 240 35.71 35.48 -13.66
C ALA A 240 35.88 37.02 -13.69
N TYR A 241 36.85 37.62 -13.00
CA TYR A 241 37.04 39.07 -13.02
C TYR A 241 38.51 39.46 -12.84
N GLU A 242 39.13 40.01 -13.89
CA GLU A 242 40.35 40.85 -13.78
C GLU A 242 40.03 42.25 -13.21
N HIS A 243 38.88 42.45 -12.57
CA HIS A 243 38.56 43.67 -11.83
C HIS A 243 37.70 43.37 -10.60
N ASP A 244 38.30 43.62 -9.44
CA ASP A 244 37.64 43.56 -8.13
C ASP A 244 36.64 44.73 -7.99
N PRO A 245 35.33 44.48 -7.75
CA PRO A 245 34.29 45.51 -7.79
C PRO A 245 34.35 46.55 -6.66
N TYR A 246 35.30 46.41 -5.72
CA TYR A 246 35.44 47.29 -4.56
C TYR A 246 36.74 48.11 -4.53
N VAL A 247 37.51 48.13 -5.62
CA VAL A 247 38.78 48.85 -5.65
C VAL A 247 38.65 50.08 -6.55
N ASP A 248 38.18 51.18 -5.97
CA ASP A 248 38.32 52.49 -6.59
C ASP A 248 39.82 52.82 -6.73
N HIS A 249 40.24 53.07 -7.98
CA HIS A 249 41.57 53.55 -8.30
C HIS A 249 41.76 54.98 -7.80
N ASP A 250 42.50 55.15 -6.71
CA ASP A 250 43.05 56.44 -6.33
C ASP A 250 44.60 56.44 -6.34
N ASP A 251 45.09 57.07 -7.40
CA ASP A 251 46.17 58.05 -7.45
C ASP A 251 47.67 57.65 -7.33
N LYS A 252 48.33 57.87 -8.48
CA LYS A 252 49.64 58.54 -8.75
C LYS A 252 50.97 57.83 -8.49
#